data_AF-A0A239N0M2-F1
#
_entry.id   AF-A0A239N0M2-F1
#
_cell.length_a   1.000
_cell.length_b   1.000
_cell.length_c   1.000
_cell.angle_alpha   90.00
_cell.angle_beta   90.00
_cell.angle_gamma   90.00
#
_symmetry.space_group_name_H-M   'P 1'
#
loop_
_entity.id
_entity.type
_entity.pdbx_description
1 polymer ?
#
loop_
_entity_poly.entity_id
_entity_poly.type
_entity_poly.pdbx_seq_one_letter_code
_entity_poly.pdbx_strand_id
1 'polypeptide(L)' 'MSKVTLNGQQIDFDAAVNLMDAELREELHSAQEWTNDQEFLDAYVQAHAAKFDGEEFQVA' A
#
# COMPACT_ATOMS: atom_id res chain seq x y z
N MET A 1 0.19 -14.66 -5.78
CA MET A 1 -0.97 -14.14 -5.06
C MET A 1 -0.63 -14.11 -3.58
N SER A 2 0.09 -13.07 -3.18
CA SER A 2 0.33 -12.76 -1.78
C SER A 2 -0.90 -12.05 -1.24
N LYS A 3 -1.42 -12.50 -0.10
CA LYS A 3 -2.53 -11.84 0.58
C LYS A 3 -2.01 -10.95 1.69
N VAL A 4 -2.55 -9.74 1.76
CA VAL A 4 -2.24 -8.76 2.79
C VAL A 4 -3.54 -8.33 3.47
N THR A 5 -3.42 -7.82 4.68
CA THR A 5 -4.55 -7.31 5.45
C THR A 5 -4.62 -5.80 5.29
N LEU A 6 -5.68 -5.30 4.66
CA LEU A 6 -6.00 -3.88 4.57
C LEU A 6 -7.26 -3.61 5.39
N ASN A 7 -7.20 -2.74 6.39
CA ASN A 7 -8.33 -2.35 7.23
C ASN A 7 -9.12 -3.54 7.83
N GLY A 8 -8.41 -4.62 8.18
CA GLY A 8 -9.00 -5.85 8.72
C GLY A 8 -9.60 -6.80 7.67
N GLN A 9 -9.46 -6.50 6.38
CA GLN A 9 -9.87 -7.36 5.27
C GLN A 9 -8.65 -7.96 4.57
N GLN A 10 -8.70 -9.26 4.25
CA GLN A 10 -7.69 -9.87 3.41
C GLN A 10 -7.94 -9.52 1.94
N ILE A 11 -6.95 -8.90 1.32
CA ILE A 11 -6.98 -8.52 -0.09
C ILE A 11 -5.76 -9.12 -0.81
N ASP A 12 -5.84 -9.22 -2.13
CA ASP A 12 -4.68 -9.57 -2.95
C ASP A 12 -3.75 -8.36 -3.08
N PHE A 13 -2.48 -8.55 -2.69
CA PHE A 13 -1.47 -7.51 -2.78
C PHE A 13 -1.26 -7.05 -4.23
N ASP A 14 -1.26 -8.00 -5.17
CA ASP A 14 -1.16 -7.70 -6.60
C ASP A 14 -2.33 -6.80 -7.08
N ALA A 15 -3.53 -6.99 -6.54
CA ALA A 15 -4.68 -6.12 -6.85
C ALA A 15 -4.52 -4.73 -6.21
N ALA A 16 -4.05 -4.67 -4.96
CA ALA A 16 -3.74 -3.41 -4.29
C ALA A 16 -2.71 -2.59 -5.06
N VAL A 17 -1.60 -3.22 -5.47
CA VAL A 17 -0.51 -2.59 -6.24
C VAL A 17 -0.98 -2.01 -7.58
N ASN A 18 -2.00 -2.59 -8.20
CA ASN A 18 -2.60 -2.06 -9.43
C ASN A 18 -3.49 -0.82 -9.18
N LEU A 19 -3.99 -0.65 -7.96
CA LEU A 19 -4.79 0.52 -7.55
C LEU A 19 -3.95 1.60 -6.84
N MET A 20 -2.74 1.27 -6.40
CA MET A 20 -1.81 2.21 -5.78
C MET A 20 -1.37 3.30 -6.77
N ASP A 21 -1.17 4.50 -6.23
CA ASP A 21 -0.55 5.63 -6.92
C ASP A 21 0.88 5.26 -7.32
N ALA A 22 1.18 5.36 -8.61
CA ALA A 22 2.45 4.91 -9.16
C ALA A 22 3.65 5.68 -8.60
N GLU A 23 3.49 6.98 -8.34
CA GLU A 23 4.56 7.81 -7.77
C GLU A 23 4.89 7.37 -6.34
N LEU A 24 3.87 7.28 -5.47
CA LEU A 24 4.03 6.82 -4.09
C LEU A 24 4.63 5.41 -4.01
N ARG A 25 4.14 4.51 -4.87
CA ARG A 25 4.64 3.14 -4.94
C ARG A 25 6.11 3.11 -5.34
N GLU A 26 6.52 3.88 -6.35
CA GLU A 26 7.92 3.95 -6.78
C GLU A 26 8.83 4.57 -5.72
N GLU A 27 8.37 5.60 -5.01
CA GLU A 27 9.10 6.21 -3.90
C GLU A 27 9.36 5.19 -2.77
N LEU A 28 8.31 4.49 -2.33
CA LEU A 28 8.41 3.46 -1.30
C LEU A 28 9.25 2.26 -1.75
N HIS A 29 9.17 1.90 -3.02
CA HIS A 29 9.98 0.82 -3.59
C HIS A 29 11.45 1.23 -3.70
N SER A 30 11.74 2.50 -4.02
CA SER A 30 13.09 3.05 -4.05
C SER A 30 13.72 3.15 -2.66
N ALA A 31 12.91 3.31 -1.60
CA ALA A 31 13.42 3.33 -0.23
C ALA A 31 13.99 1.96 0.19
N GLN A 32 13.49 0.86 -0.41
CA GLN A 32 13.90 -0.53 -0.11
C GLN A 32 13.88 -0.90 1.39
N GLU A 33 13.05 -0.23 2.20
CA GLU A 33 13.00 -0.42 3.65
C GLU A 33 12.09 -1.60 4.07
N TRP A 34 11.24 -2.08 3.17
CA TRP A 34 10.19 -3.06 3.46
C TRP A 34 10.68 -4.48 3.24
N THR A 35 10.40 -5.37 4.20
CA THR A 35 10.85 -6.78 4.14
C THR A 35 9.78 -7.74 3.62
N ASN A 36 8.53 -7.30 3.60
CA ASN A 36 7.39 -8.10 3.15
C ASN A 36 6.25 -7.21 2.61
N ASP A 37 5.31 -7.83 1.91
CA ASP A 37 4.19 -7.14 1.23
C ASP A 37 3.25 -6.41 2.21
N GLN A 38 3.10 -6.91 3.44
CA GLN A 38 2.27 -6.25 4.46
C GLN A 38 2.92 -4.96 4.94
N GLU A 39 4.22 -4.99 5.24
CA GLU A 39 4.98 -3.79 5.62
C GLU A 39 4.95 -2.74 4.51
N PHE A 40 5.08 -3.17 3.24
CA PHE A 40 4.96 -2.27 2.10
C PHE A 40 3.57 -1.63 2.00
N LEU A 41 2.51 -2.42 2.19
CA LEU A 41 1.14 -1.92 2.17
C LEU A 41 0.90 -0.93 3.30
N ASP A 42 1.30 -1.25 4.52
CA ASP A 42 1.10 -0.38 5.70
C ASP A 42 1.80 0.97 5.50
N ALA A 43 3.01 0.95 4.95
CA ALA A 43 3.73 2.16 4.57
C ALA A 43 3.01 2.98 3.50
N TYR A 44 2.53 2.30 2.47
CA TYR A 44 1.76 2.93 1.41
C TYR A 44 0.50 3.58 1.96
N VAL A 45 -0.24 2.92 2.85
CA VAL A 45 -1.44 3.47 3.48
C VAL A 45 -1.11 4.74 4.28
N GLN A 46 -0.02 4.76 5.04
CA GLN A 46 0.42 5.94 5.78
C GLN A 46 0.84 7.09 4.85
N ALA A 47 1.57 6.78 3.79
CA ALA A 47 2.06 7.77 2.84
C ALA A 47 0.93 8.32 1.94
N HIS A 48 -0.04 7.47 1.56
CA HIS A 48 -1.28 7.87 0.89
C HIS A 48 -2.09 8.80 1.78
N ALA A 49 -2.33 8.44 3.04
CA ALA A 49 -3.03 9.30 3.99
C ALA A 49 -2.31 10.65 4.16
N ALA A 50 -0.97 10.68 4.17
CA ALA A 50 -0.22 11.93 4.21
C ALA A 50 -0.35 12.77 2.92
N LYS A 51 -0.37 12.15 1.74
CA LYS A 51 -0.49 12.83 0.43
C LYS A 51 -1.90 13.34 0.15
N PHE A 52 -2.92 12.66 0.66
CA PHE A 52 -4.34 12.92 0.37
C PHE A 52 -5.12 13.44 1.60
N ASP A 53 -4.48 14.23 2.47
CA ASP A 53 -5.12 14.89 3.62
C ASP A 53 -5.92 13.96 4.57
N GLY A 54 -5.43 12.74 4.76
CA GLY A 54 -6.01 11.73 5.65
C GLY A 54 -6.96 10.73 4.97
N GLU A 55 -6.99 10.69 3.63
CA GLU A 55 -7.77 9.69 2.90
C GLU A 55 -7.26 8.27 3.18
N GLU A 56 -8.17 7.37 3.55
CA GLU A 56 -7.85 5.95 3.76
C GLU A 56 -7.80 5.22 2.42
N PHE A 57 -6.68 4.55 2.14
CA PHE A 57 -6.57 3.70 0.96
C PHE A 57 -7.50 2.48 1.07
N GLN A 58 -8.29 2.23 0.02
CA GLN A 58 -9.24 1.13 -0.04
C GLN A 58 -9.19 0.43 -1.41
N VAL A 59 -9.29 -0.90 -1.39
CA VAL A 59 -9.35 -1.76 -2.57
C VAL A 59 -10.77 -2.31 -2.64
N ALA A 60 -11.59 -1.72 -3.52
CA ALA A 60 -13.01 -2.06 -3.68
C ALA A 60 -13.24 -3.28 -4.58
#